data_AF-V7PDL6-F1
#
_entry.id   AF-V7PDL6-F1
#
_cell.length_a   1.000
_cell.length_b   1.000
_cell.length_c   1.000
_cell.angle_alpha   90.00
_cell.angle_beta   90.00
_cell.angle_gamma   90.00
#
_symmetry.space_group_name_H-M   'P 1'
#
loop_
_entity.id
_entity.type
_entity.pdbx_description
1 polymer ?
#
loop_
_entity_poly.entity_id
_entity_poly.type
_entity_poly.pdbx_seq_one_letter_code
_entity_poly.pdbx_strand_id
1 'polypeptide(L)'
;MLTSTVCKEFDSLRGDFSDELDDSGDYISTSGTLKHYCPDKQCKNYINLVKGGCLWLLERFYGSKTVFFHYSNNNIDIVVYIMMWLGYKLNKMVNTQFTNINEFYDKHMKTIQECKKNIDNVEGYSSYNDLINKKNDFLNIPNEDMSKFYDAFKSLCKLYTECDNSDSDYNSYLENTQEFKWNNSIYFVSVILEKTDFNNNNFLKFIYLCIV
;
A
#
# COMPACT_ATOMS: atom_id res chain seq x y z
N MET A 1 -1.44 -1.39 13.66
CA MET A 1 0.01 -1.68 13.53
C MET A 1 0.20 -2.58 12.30
N LEU A 2 1.37 -2.56 11.66
CA LEU A 2 1.67 -3.48 10.54
C LEU A 2 1.73 -4.92 11.07
N THR A 3 1.25 -5.88 10.29
CA THR A 3 1.28 -7.32 10.61
C THR A 3 1.80 -8.11 9.42
N SER A 4 2.29 -9.33 9.64
CA SER A 4 2.68 -10.21 8.53
C SER A 4 1.51 -10.53 7.60
N THR A 5 0.28 -10.57 8.12
CA THR A 5 -0.94 -10.72 7.31
C THR A 5 -1.03 -9.60 6.28
N VAL A 6 -0.86 -8.33 6.69
CA VAL A 6 -0.87 -7.20 5.75
C VAL A 6 0.21 -7.39 4.68
N CYS A 7 1.43 -7.75 5.09
CA CYS A 7 2.54 -7.97 4.16
C CYS A 7 2.28 -9.09 3.14
N LYS A 8 1.72 -10.22 3.59
CA LYS A 8 1.34 -11.36 2.74
C LYS A 8 0.30 -10.98 1.68
N GLU A 9 -0.65 -10.11 2.00
CA GLU A 9 -1.63 -9.62 1.01
C GLU A 9 -0.97 -8.71 -0.05
N PHE A 10 -0.02 -7.85 0.35
CA PHE A 10 0.78 -7.08 -0.60
C PHE A 10 1.72 -7.97 -1.44
N ASP A 11 2.26 -9.07 -0.87
CA ASP A 11 2.99 -10.08 -1.65
C ASP A 11 2.09 -10.76 -2.68
N SER A 12 0.86 -11.13 -2.29
CA SER A 12 -0.12 -11.71 -3.21
C SER A 12 -0.44 -10.76 -4.37
N LEU A 13 -0.67 -9.47 -4.07
CA LEU A 13 -0.87 -8.47 -5.12
C LEU A 13 0.34 -8.36 -6.05
N ARG A 14 1.57 -8.41 -5.52
CA ARG A 14 2.79 -8.36 -6.34
C ARG A 14 2.94 -9.58 -7.24
N GLY A 15 2.50 -10.75 -6.79
CA GLY A 15 2.43 -11.95 -7.63
C GLY A 15 1.47 -11.78 -8.81
N ASP A 16 0.36 -11.06 -8.61
CA ASP A 16 -0.64 -10.79 -9.65
C ASP A 16 -0.35 -9.54 -10.48
N PHE A 17 0.37 -8.57 -9.93
CA PHE A 17 0.71 -7.30 -10.55
C PHE A 17 2.10 -6.83 -10.09
N SER A 18 3.12 -7.36 -10.77
CA SER A 18 4.53 -7.13 -10.45
C SER A 18 4.89 -5.65 -10.30
N ASP A 19 5.79 -5.37 -9.37
CA ASP A 19 6.41 -4.06 -9.17
C ASP A 19 7.52 -3.76 -10.19
N GLU A 20 8.00 -4.79 -10.87
CA GLU A 20 9.00 -4.71 -11.93
C GLU A 20 8.32 -4.77 -13.29
N LEU A 21 8.85 -4.03 -14.25
CA LEU A 21 8.49 -4.16 -15.65
C LEU A 21 9.28 -5.32 -16.22
N ASP A 22 8.66 -6.18 -17.01
CA ASP A 22 9.43 -7.11 -17.80
C ASP A 22 10.21 -6.37 -18.90
N ASP A 23 11.27 -7.00 -19.42
CA ASP A 23 12.13 -6.45 -20.47
C ASP A 23 11.37 -6.16 -21.78
N SER A 24 10.14 -6.67 -21.93
CA SER A 24 9.27 -6.42 -23.07
C SER A 24 8.42 -5.15 -22.92
N GLY A 25 8.47 -4.50 -21.76
CA GLY A 25 7.64 -3.33 -21.44
C GLY A 25 6.15 -3.65 -21.37
N ASP A 26 5.82 -4.93 -21.26
CA ASP A 26 4.48 -5.44 -21.43
C ASP A 26 4.01 -5.96 -20.05
N TYR A 27 2.81 -5.58 -19.62
CA TYR A 27 2.25 -6.02 -18.33
C TYR A 27 1.69 -7.43 -18.47
N ILE A 28 2.54 -8.36 -18.91
CA ILE A 28 2.12 -9.71 -19.26
C ILE A 28 1.95 -10.51 -17.98
N SER A 29 0.67 -10.62 -17.62
CA SER A 29 0.06 -11.57 -16.70
C SER A 29 -0.42 -10.97 -15.40
N THR A 30 -1.45 -10.11 -15.47
CA THR A 30 -2.49 -10.21 -14.43
C THR A 30 -3.06 -11.61 -14.44
N SER A 31 -2.95 -12.29 -13.30
CA SER A 31 -3.77 -13.47 -13.04
C SER A 31 -5.25 -13.11 -13.13
N GLY A 32 -6.11 -14.12 -13.35
CA GLY A 32 -7.55 -13.92 -13.53
C GLY A 32 -8.22 -13.18 -12.36
N THR A 33 -7.68 -13.30 -11.15
CA THR A 33 -8.27 -12.74 -9.92
C THR A 33 -8.32 -11.22 -9.96
N LEU A 34 -7.22 -10.55 -10.33
CA LEU A 34 -7.18 -9.08 -10.38
C LEU A 34 -8.12 -8.50 -11.45
N LYS A 35 -8.37 -9.26 -12.53
CA LYS A 35 -9.24 -8.82 -13.64
C LYS A 35 -10.67 -8.53 -13.21
N HIS A 36 -11.15 -9.23 -12.18
CA HIS A 36 -12.49 -9.02 -11.63
C HIS A 36 -12.66 -7.66 -10.95
N TYR A 37 -11.56 -7.05 -10.51
CA TYR A 37 -11.55 -5.76 -9.80
C TYR A 37 -11.36 -4.56 -10.74
N CYS A 38 -11.01 -4.79 -12.01
CA CYS A 38 -10.94 -3.70 -12.97
C CYS A 38 -12.34 -3.22 -13.37
N PRO A 39 -12.60 -1.90 -13.39
CA PRO A 39 -13.91 -1.39 -13.77
C PRO A 39 -14.37 -1.75 -15.19
N ASP A 40 -13.44 -2.00 -16.11
CA ASP A 40 -13.71 -2.47 -17.47
C ASP A 40 -13.75 -4.01 -17.60
N LYS A 41 -13.50 -4.74 -16.50
CA LYS A 41 -13.35 -6.20 -16.40
C LYS A 41 -12.32 -6.82 -17.34
N GLN A 42 -11.44 -5.99 -17.91
CA GLN A 42 -10.48 -6.40 -18.93
C GLN A 42 -9.05 -5.96 -18.60
N CYS A 43 -8.87 -4.95 -17.75
CA CYS A 43 -7.59 -4.39 -17.33
C CYS A 43 -6.62 -4.13 -18.49
N LYS A 44 -7.14 -3.64 -19.63
CA LYS A 44 -6.36 -3.58 -20.88
C LYS A 44 -5.22 -2.55 -20.89
N ASN A 45 -5.17 -1.67 -19.91
CA ASN A 45 -4.15 -0.63 -19.79
C ASN A 45 -3.70 -0.49 -18.34
N TYR A 46 -2.54 0.14 -18.18
CA TYR A 46 -1.91 0.34 -16.87
C TYR A 46 -2.80 1.09 -15.87
N ILE A 47 -3.54 2.11 -16.30
CA ILE A 47 -4.44 2.86 -15.42
C ILE A 47 -5.52 1.92 -14.86
N ASN A 48 -6.12 1.07 -15.70
CA ASN A 48 -7.12 0.10 -15.26
C ASN A 48 -6.51 -0.98 -14.36
N LEU A 49 -5.27 -1.42 -14.60
CA LEU A 49 -4.54 -2.32 -13.71
C LEU A 49 -4.33 -1.72 -12.32
N VAL A 50 -3.85 -0.47 -12.25
CA VAL A 50 -3.65 0.25 -10.99
C VAL A 50 -4.97 0.44 -10.25
N LYS A 51 -6.06 0.79 -10.97
CA LYS A 51 -7.41 0.87 -10.37
C LYS A 51 -7.84 -0.48 -9.80
N GLY A 52 -7.67 -1.56 -10.56
CA GLY A 52 -8.02 -2.92 -10.15
C GLY A 52 -7.23 -3.37 -8.92
N GLY A 53 -5.91 -3.16 -8.90
CA GLY A 53 -5.08 -3.47 -7.73
C GLY A 53 -5.42 -2.65 -6.49
N CYS A 54 -5.72 -1.36 -6.67
CA CYS A 54 -6.17 -0.52 -5.55
C CYS A 54 -7.52 -1.00 -4.99
N LEU A 55 -8.48 -1.30 -5.85
CA LEU A 55 -9.78 -1.85 -5.44
C LEU A 55 -9.65 -3.21 -4.77
N TRP A 56 -8.77 -4.07 -5.27
CA TRP A 56 -8.47 -5.37 -4.67
C TRP A 56 -7.94 -5.21 -3.24
N LEU A 57 -6.95 -4.33 -3.02
CA LEU A 57 -6.43 -4.05 -1.67
C LEU A 57 -7.51 -3.48 -0.74
N LEU A 58 -8.30 -2.53 -1.23
CA LEU A 58 -9.39 -1.94 -0.45
C LEU A 58 -10.41 -3.01 -0.03
N GLU A 59 -10.83 -3.87 -0.95
CA GLU A 59 -11.75 -4.96 -0.61
C GLU A 59 -11.13 -5.98 0.34
N ARG A 60 -9.86 -6.34 0.12
CA ARG A 60 -9.15 -7.32 0.93
C ARG A 60 -8.95 -6.89 2.39
N PHE A 61 -8.81 -5.60 2.63
CA PHE A 61 -8.58 -5.04 3.96
C PHE A 61 -9.82 -4.42 4.60
N TYR A 62 -10.81 -4.00 3.80
CA TYR A 62 -11.90 -3.14 4.25
C TYR A 62 -13.29 -3.52 3.72
N GLY A 63 -13.42 -4.61 2.94
CA GLY A 63 -14.66 -4.95 2.24
C GLY A 63 -15.86 -5.27 3.13
N SER A 64 -15.62 -5.59 4.41
CA SER A 64 -16.67 -5.79 5.41
C SER A 64 -16.09 -5.66 6.82
N LYS A 65 -16.96 -5.62 7.84
CA LYS A 65 -16.56 -5.65 9.26
C LYS A 65 -15.68 -6.86 9.59
N THR A 66 -16.03 -8.05 9.08
CA THR A 66 -15.28 -9.28 9.38
C THR A 66 -13.92 -9.28 8.70
N VAL A 67 -13.84 -8.80 7.46
CA VAL A 67 -12.60 -8.63 6.72
C VAL A 67 -11.69 -7.60 7.40
N PHE A 68 -12.25 -6.45 7.79
CA PHE A 68 -11.53 -5.38 8.47
C PHE A 68 -10.97 -5.81 9.82
N PHE A 69 -11.74 -6.57 10.60
CA PHE A 69 -11.26 -7.17 11.84
C PHE A 69 -10.11 -8.16 11.58
N HIS A 70 -10.29 -9.07 10.61
CA HIS A 70 -9.34 -10.16 10.40
C HIS A 70 -8.01 -9.71 9.77
N TYR A 71 -8.06 -8.93 8.69
CA TYR A 71 -6.88 -8.59 7.90
C TYR A 71 -6.21 -7.29 8.34
N SER A 72 -7.00 -6.36 8.88
CA SER A 72 -6.50 -5.04 9.31
C SER A 72 -6.48 -4.88 10.82
N ASN A 73 -6.98 -5.86 11.61
CA ASN A 73 -7.11 -5.74 13.06
C ASN A 73 -7.79 -4.44 13.50
N ASN A 74 -8.89 -4.08 12.80
CA ASN A 74 -9.61 -2.82 12.95
C ASN A 74 -8.74 -1.54 12.80
N ASN A 75 -7.59 -1.63 12.11
CA ASN A 75 -6.70 -0.50 11.91
C ASN A 75 -6.95 0.18 10.56
N ILE A 76 -7.53 1.37 10.57
CA ILE A 76 -7.74 2.17 9.35
C ILE A 76 -6.43 2.66 8.73
N ASP A 77 -5.32 2.65 9.46
CA ASP A 77 -4.04 3.17 8.96
C ASP A 77 -3.43 2.28 7.87
N ILE A 78 -3.94 1.07 7.64
CA ILE A 78 -3.47 0.22 6.54
C ILE A 78 -3.69 0.91 5.17
N VAL A 79 -4.66 1.83 5.07
CA VAL A 79 -4.93 2.60 3.84
C VAL A 79 -3.74 3.47 3.44
N VAL A 80 -2.89 3.87 4.40
CA VAL A 80 -1.66 4.62 4.11
C VAL A 80 -0.68 3.76 3.30
N TYR A 81 -0.54 2.47 3.60
CA TYR A 81 0.31 1.58 2.80
C TYR A 81 -0.27 1.34 1.40
N ILE A 82 -1.60 1.29 1.27
CA ILE A 82 -2.28 1.22 -0.04
C ILE A 82 -1.97 2.49 -0.86
N MET A 83 -1.99 3.66 -0.23
CA MET A 83 -1.59 4.92 -0.89
C MET A 83 -0.11 4.93 -1.26
N MET A 84 0.79 4.46 -0.39
CA MET A 84 2.22 4.33 -0.74
C MET A 84 2.44 3.44 -1.97
N TRP A 85 1.78 2.27 -2.02
CA TRP A 85 1.79 1.39 -3.18
C TRP A 85 1.26 2.09 -4.44
N LEU A 86 0.15 2.83 -4.32
CA LEU A 86 -0.44 3.56 -5.42
C LEU A 86 0.53 4.63 -5.95
N GLY A 87 1.11 5.44 -5.07
CA GLY A 87 2.11 6.45 -5.44
C GLY A 87 3.36 5.83 -6.09
N TYR A 88 3.83 4.69 -5.61
CA TYR A 88 4.91 3.93 -6.25
C TYR A 88 4.58 3.53 -7.70
N LYS A 89 3.39 2.94 -7.93
CA LYS A 89 2.96 2.55 -9.27
C LYS A 89 2.81 3.77 -10.19
N LEU A 90 2.25 4.87 -9.69
CA LEU A 90 2.13 6.11 -10.45
C LEU A 90 3.50 6.69 -10.80
N ASN A 91 4.45 6.72 -9.86
CA ASN A 91 5.81 7.20 -10.06
C ASN A 91 6.56 6.43 -11.16
N LYS A 92 6.35 5.11 -11.26
CA LYS A 92 7.05 4.28 -12.25
C LYS A 92 6.63 4.54 -13.69
N MET A 93 5.40 5.01 -13.93
CA MET A 93 4.79 4.90 -15.27
C MET A 93 4.03 6.11 -15.76
N VAL A 94 3.46 6.87 -14.85
CA VAL A 94 2.59 8.00 -15.19
C VAL A 94 2.96 9.23 -14.38
N ASN A 95 4.22 9.32 -13.92
CA ASN A 95 4.72 10.45 -13.13
C ASN A 95 4.56 11.80 -13.86
N THR A 96 4.63 11.78 -15.19
CA THR A 96 4.37 12.97 -16.04
C THR A 96 2.89 13.34 -16.14
N GLN A 97 1.99 12.40 -15.85
CA GLN A 97 0.54 12.57 -15.92
C GLN A 97 -0.08 12.84 -14.54
N PHE A 98 0.51 12.30 -13.47
CA PHE A 98 0.07 12.48 -12.09
C PHE A 98 1.28 12.72 -11.21
N THR A 99 1.37 13.92 -10.64
CA THR A 99 2.49 14.28 -9.75
C THR A 99 2.34 13.70 -8.34
N ASN A 100 1.10 13.39 -7.96
CA ASN A 100 0.70 12.82 -6.68
C ASN A 100 -0.54 11.93 -6.84
N ILE A 101 -0.98 11.31 -5.75
CA ILE A 101 -2.13 10.40 -5.75
C ILE A 101 -3.45 11.17 -5.89
N ASN A 102 -3.54 12.39 -5.37
CA ASN A 102 -4.77 13.18 -5.35
C ASN A 102 -5.38 13.34 -6.77
N GLU A 103 -4.54 13.73 -7.74
CA GLU A 103 -4.97 13.90 -9.13
C GLU A 103 -5.52 12.60 -9.74
N PHE A 104 -4.83 11.48 -9.48
CA PHE A 104 -5.29 10.16 -9.92
C PHE A 104 -6.58 9.75 -9.23
N TYR A 105 -6.67 9.94 -7.91
CA TYR A 105 -7.82 9.58 -7.10
C TYR A 105 -9.08 10.32 -7.57
N ASP A 106 -9.01 11.65 -7.69
CA ASP A 106 -10.14 12.47 -8.14
C ASP A 106 -10.59 12.11 -9.56
N LYS A 107 -9.64 11.87 -10.48
CA LYS A 107 -9.94 11.61 -11.90
C LYS A 107 -10.40 10.17 -12.16
N HIS A 108 -9.84 9.19 -11.45
CA HIS A 108 -9.96 7.78 -11.83
C HIS A 108 -10.59 6.88 -10.79
N MET A 109 -10.61 7.23 -9.50
CA MET A 109 -11.05 6.35 -8.41
C MET A 109 -12.33 6.82 -7.73
N LYS A 110 -12.40 8.11 -7.37
CA LYS A 110 -13.47 8.70 -6.53
C LYS A 110 -14.88 8.47 -7.08
N THR A 111 -15.00 8.41 -8.40
CA THR A 111 -16.29 8.25 -9.08
C THR A 111 -16.72 6.80 -9.29
N ILE A 112 -15.82 5.83 -9.10
CA ILE A 112 -16.08 4.39 -9.21
C ILE A 112 -17.19 3.98 -8.23
N GLN A 113 -18.11 3.13 -8.67
CA GLN A 113 -19.27 2.71 -7.88
C GLN A 113 -18.85 1.98 -6.59
N GLU A 114 -17.88 1.07 -6.71
CA GLU A 114 -17.30 0.30 -5.61
C GLU A 114 -16.69 1.21 -4.53
N CYS A 115 -16.05 2.32 -4.92
CA CYS A 115 -15.48 3.28 -3.97
C CYS A 115 -16.53 4.08 -3.17
N LYS A 116 -17.72 4.28 -3.77
CA LYS A 116 -18.85 5.03 -3.16
C LYS A 116 -19.77 4.14 -2.34
N LYS A 117 -19.73 2.83 -2.56
CA LYS A 117 -20.62 1.88 -1.91
C LYS A 117 -20.47 1.98 -0.39
N ASN A 118 -21.60 2.07 0.31
CA ASN A 118 -21.60 2.04 1.77
C ASN A 118 -21.19 0.66 2.28
N ILE A 119 -20.41 0.65 3.35
CA ILE A 119 -19.93 -0.54 4.04
C ILE A 119 -20.54 -0.54 5.43
N ASP A 120 -21.52 -1.42 5.63
CA ASP A 120 -22.32 -1.43 6.84
C ASP A 120 -21.54 -2.00 8.04
N ASN A 121 -21.87 -1.49 9.22
CA ASN A 121 -21.41 -1.98 10.52
C ASN A 121 -19.89 -1.92 10.74
N VAL A 122 -19.18 -1.04 10.03
CA VAL A 122 -17.76 -0.75 10.30
C VAL A 122 -17.62 0.58 11.02
N GLU A 123 -16.84 0.58 12.10
CA GLU A 123 -16.51 1.79 12.84
C GLU A 123 -15.28 2.47 12.22
N GLY A 124 -15.33 3.78 12.06
CA GLY A 124 -14.21 4.59 11.56
C GLY A 124 -14.32 5.03 10.10
N TYR A 125 -15.01 4.29 9.23
CA TYR A 125 -15.27 4.67 7.83
C TYR A 125 -16.61 4.13 7.32
N SER A 126 -17.23 4.81 6.35
CA SER A 126 -18.50 4.39 5.75
C SER A 126 -18.41 3.89 4.31
N SER A 127 -17.31 4.20 3.61
CA SER A 127 -17.01 3.77 2.23
C SER A 127 -15.50 3.86 1.99
N TYR A 128 -14.99 3.31 0.89
CA TYR A 128 -13.57 3.49 0.55
C TYR A 128 -13.23 4.96 0.28
N ASN A 129 -14.16 5.73 -0.29
CA ASN A 129 -13.97 7.16 -0.45
C ASN A 129 -13.82 7.88 0.89
N ASP A 130 -14.69 7.58 1.86
CA ASP A 130 -14.59 8.15 3.21
C ASP A 130 -13.27 7.76 3.88
N LEU A 131 -12.87 6.49 3.76
CA LEU A 131 -11.60 5.98 4.29
C LEU A 131 -10.39 6.72 3.72
N ILE A 132 -10.32 6.90 2.40
CA ILE A 132 -9.21 7.61 1.73
C ILE A 132 -9.21 9.10 2.10
N ASN A 133 -10.39 9.74 2.12
CA ASN A 133 -10.51 11.16 2.45
C ASN A 133 -10.10 11.47 3.91
N LYS A 134 -10.24 10.52 4.83
CA LYS A 134 -9.74 10.64 6.21
C LYS A 134 -8.21 10.68 6.31
N LYS A 135 -7.50 10.27 5.27
CA LYS A 135 -6.04 10.33 5.15
C LYS A 135 -5.60 11.23 3.99
N ASN A 136 -6.38 12.28 3.72
CA ASN A 136 -6.14 13.24 2.62
C ASN A 136 -4.75 13.88 2.65
N ASP A 137 -4.13 14.06 3.82
CA ASP A 137 -2.78 14.62 3.98
C ASP A 137 -1.73 13.81 3.20
N PHE A 138 -1.96 12.50 3.02
CA PHE A 138 -1.08 11.62 2.25
C PHE A 138 -1.31 11.70 0.74
N LEU A 139 -2.46 12.19 0.28
CA LEU A 139 -2.79 12.23 -1.16
C LEU A 139 -1.93 13.23 -1.93
N ASN A 140 -1.46 14.29 -1.27
CA ASN A 140 -0.68 15.36 -1.89
C ASN A 140 0.84 15.12 -1.78
N ILE A 141 1.28 14.02 -1.17
CA ILE A 141 2.70 13.67 -1.14
C ILE A 141 3.15 13.34 -2.57
N PRO A 142 4.30 13.86 -3.03
CA PRO A 142 4.83 13.54 -4.35
C PRO A 142 4.95 12.04 -4.56
N ASN A 143 4.61 11.57 -5.75
CA ASN A 143 4.69 10.14 -6.08
C ASN A 143 6.13 9.60 -5.94
N GLU A 144 7.14 10.42 -6.18
CA GLU A 144 8.54 10.08 -5.93
C GLU A 144 8.81 9.73 -4.45
N ASP A 145 8.29 10.52 -3.53
CA ASP A 145 8.45 10.28 -2.09
C ASP A 145 7.62 9.09 -1.63
N MET A 146 6.39 8.94 -2.14
CA MET A 146 5.59 7.72 -1.92
C MET A 146 6.28 6.46 -2.42
N SER A 147 6.99 6.54 -3.54
CA SER A 147 7.78 5.45 -4.10
C SER A 147 8.90 5.03 -3.14
N LYS A 148 9.64 6.00 -2.56
CA LYS A 148 10.65 5.75 -1.53
C LYS A 148 10.04 5.12 -0.27
N PHE A 149 8.86 5.59 0.16
CA PHE A 149 8.15 5.04 1.32
C PHE A 149 7.70 3.61 1.09
N TYR A 150 7.22 3.30 -0.11
CA TYR A 150 6.82 1.96 -0.47
C TYR A 150 8.03 1.00 -0.55
N ASP A 151 9.20 1.46 -1.03
CA ASP A 151 10.43 0.66 -0.96
C ASP A 151 10.82 0.32 0.48
N ALA A 152 10.74 1.30 1.39
CA ALA A 152 10.97 1.05 2.82
C ALA A 152 9.93 0.08 3.42
N PHE A 153 8.65 0.24 3.05
CA PHE A 153 7.57 -0.66 3.45
C PHE A 153 7.80 -2.10 2.97
N LYS A 154 8.26 -2.30 1.72
CA LYS A 154 8.59 -3.64 1.21
C LYS A 154 9.68 -4.30 2.03
N SER A 155 10.76 -3.57 2.33
CA SER A 155 11.84 -4.09 3.17
C SER A 155 11.32 -4.45 4.56
N LEU A 156 10.45 -3.62 5.14
CA LEU A 156 9.84 -3.91 6.43
C LEU A 156 8.96 -5.16 6.37
N CYS A 157 8.23 -5.34 5.27
CA CYS A 157 7.40 -6.52 5.10
C CYS A 157 8.21 -7.81 4.98
N LYS A 158 9.36 -7.80 4.31
CA LYS A 158 10.29 -8.95 4.30
C LYS A 158 10.72 -9.34 5.71
N LEU A 159 11.06 -8.35 6.55
CA LEU A 159 11.42 -8.58 7.93
C LEU A 159 10.29 -9.29 8.71
N TYR A 160 9.06 -8.76 8.62
CA TYR A 160 7.90 -9.33 9.30
C TYR A 160 7.55 -10.74 8.80
N THR A 161 7.63 -11.00 7.49
CA THR A 161 7.31 -12.32 6.94
C THR A 161 8.36 -13.36 7.29
N GLU A 162 9.64 -12.98 7.39
CA GLU A 162 10.72 -13.85 7.85
C GLU A 162 10.61 -14.14 9.35
N CYS A 163 10.36 -13.13 10.18
CA CYS A 163 10.16 -13.31 11.63
C CYS A 163 9.00 -14.25 11.95
N ASP A 164 7.92 -14.21 11.17
CA ASP A 164 6.75 -15.06 11.36
C ASP A 164 6.93 -16.48 10.77
N ASN A 165 8.01 -16.71 10.01
CA ASN A 165 8.35 -18.03 9.50
C ASN A 165 9.19 -18.77 10.55
N SER A 166 8.60 -19.79 11.18
CA SER A 166 9.24 -20.59 12.23
C SER A 166 10.51 -21.34 11.78
N ASP A 167 10.69 -21.47 10.47
CA ASP A 167 11.80 -22.17 9.83
C ASP A 167 12.90 -21.21 9.33
N SER A 168 12.76 -19.90 9.58
CA SER A 168 13.78 -18.92 9.17
C SER A 168 15.03 -19.05 10.03
N ASP A 169 16.18 -19.23 9.39
CA ASP A 169 17.46 -19.26 10.08
C ASP A 169 17.86 -17.84 10.50
N TYR A 170 18.30 -17.68 11.75
CA TYR A 170 18.69 -16.38 12.34
C TYR A 170 19.70 -15.61 11.48
N ASN A 171 20.52 -16.33 10.72
CA ASN A 171 21.49 -15.76 9.78
C ASN A 171 20.83 -15.07 8.57
N SER A 172 19.73 -15.63 8.03
CA SER A 172 18.97 -14.99 6.94
C SER A 172 18.34 -13.68 7.42
N TYR A 173 17.81 -13.67 8.64
CA TYR A 173 17.30 -12.46 9.28
C TYR A 173 18.40 -11.39 9.45
N LEU A 174 19.59 -11.78 9.91
CA LEU A 174 20.70 -10.86 10.12
C LEU A 174 21.24 -10.26 8.80
N GLU A 175 21.30 -11.07 7.74
CA GLU A 175 21.75 -10.62 6.42
C GLU A 175 20.74 -9.66 5.77
N ASN A 176 19.44 -9.96 5.85
CA ASN A 176 18.38 -9.09 5.33
C ASN A 176 18.22 -7.79 6.13
N THR A 177 18.43 -7.82 7.45
CA THR A 177 18.46 -6.60 8.29
C THR A 177 19.69 -5.74 8.02
N GLN A 178 20.82 -6.32 7.62
CA GLN A 178 22.01 -5.59 7.17
C GLN A 178 21.84 -5.02 5.75
N GLU A 179 21.13 -5.74 4.87
CA GLU A 179 20.77 -5.25 3.54
C GLU A 179 19.65 -4.18 3.58
N PHE A 180 18.96 -4.06 4.71
CA PHE A 180 18.08 -2.93 5.02
C PHE A 180 18.91 -1.64 5.04
N LYS A 181 19.07 -1.00 3.88
CA LYS A 181 19.80 0.25 3.75
C LYS A 181 19.03 1.36 4.45
N TRP A 182 19.40 1.62 5.71
CA TRP A 182 18.86 2.69 6.56
C TRP A 182 19.00 4.12 6.00
N ASN A 183 19.72 4.29 4.88
CA ASN A 183 19.94 5.58 4.23
C ASN A 183 18.62 6.24 3.75
N ASN A 184 17.56 5.48 3.46
CA ASN A 184 16.23 6.04 3.16
C ASN A 184 15.35 6.22 4.40
N SER A 185 15.68 5.58 5.52
CA SER A 185 14.88 5.55 6.75
C SER A 185 14.95 6.87 7.54
N ILE A 186 16.08 7.57 7.51
CA ILE A 186 16.23 8.87 8.22
C ILE A 186 15.40 9.96 7.54
N TYR A 187 15.44 10.06 6.20
CA TYR A 187 14.60 10.98 5.43
C TYR A 187 13.11 10.64 5.56
N PHE A 188 12.78 9.34 5.60
CA PHE A 188 11.42 8.87 5.85
C PHE A 188 10.87 9.32 7.20
N VAL A 189 11.67 9.15 8.26
CA VAL A 189 11.31 9.58 9.61
C VAL A 189 11.16 11.10 9.67
N SER A 190 12.06 11.87 9.07
CA SER A 190 11.93 13.34 9.07
C SER A 190 10.68 13.83 8.33
N VAL A 191 10.36 13.27 7.15
CA VAL A 191 9.18 13.70 6.37
C VAL A 191 7.87 13.32 7.08
N ILE A 192 7.79 12.13 7.71
CA ILE A 192 6.58 11.75 8.45
C ILE A 192 6.49 12.48 9.79
N LEU A 193 7.60 12.78 10.48
CA LEU A 193 7.64 13.60 11.70
C LEU A 193 7.18 15.04 11.47
N GLU A 194 7.52 15.65 10.33
CA GLU A 194 7.05 16.99 9.97
C GLU A 194 5.55 17.03 9.64
N LYS A 195 4.98 15.91 9.17
CA LYS A 195 3.62 15.84 8.63
C LYS A 195 2.62 15.18 9.58
N THR A 196 3.05 14.49 10.64
CA THR A 196 2.17 13.79 11.58
C THR A 196 2.62 13.94 13.02
N ASP A 197 1.66 13.99 13.93
CA ASP A 197 1.93 14.07 15.37
C ASP A 197 2.53 12.75 15.89
N PHE A 198 3.83 12.78 16.19
CA PHE A 198 4.65 11.62 16.57
C PHE A 198 4.06 10.82 17.73
N ASN A 199 3.36 11.48 18.66
CA ASN A 199 2.88 10.85 19.88
C ASN A 199 1.69 9.90 19.65
N ASN A 200 0.92 10.09 18.58
CA ASN A 200 -0.30 9.32 18.30
C ASN A 200 -0.13 8.27 17.19
N ASN A 201 1.04 8.20 16.55
CA ASN A 201 1.27 7.32 15.42
C ASN A 201 2.16 6.12 15.81
N ASN A 202 1.54 4.96 16.04
CA ASN A 202 2.25 3.73 16.42
C ASN A 202 3.26 3.26 15.35
N PHE A 203 3.09 3.63 14.09
CA PHE A 203 4.04 3.33 13.02
C PHE A 203 5.32 4.16 13.15
N LEU A 204 5.20 5.46 13.46
CA LEU A 204 6.33 6.34 13.73
C LEU A 204 7.11 5.92 14.98
N LYS A 205 6.40 5.54 16.05
CA LYS A 205 7.03 4.99 17.26
C LYS A 205 7.79 3.70 16.98
N PHE A 206 7.23 2.82 16.17
CA PHE A 206 7.88 1.57 15.77
C PHE A 206 9.16 1.84 14.95
N ILE A 207 9.10 2.74 13.97
CA ILE A 207 10.29 3.10 13.17
C ILE A 207 11.36 3.77 14.06
N TYR A 208 10.98 4.66 14.97
CA TYR A 208 11.91 5.30 15.92
C TYR A 208 12.59 4.26 16.83
N LEU A 209 11.83 3.30 17.37
CA LEU A 209 12.36 2.22 18.23
C LEU A 209 13.27 1.22 17.48
N CYS A 210 13.19 1.17 16.14
CA CYS A 210 14.08 0.34 15.33
C CYS A 210 15.34 1.11 14.86
N ILE A 211 15.38 2.44 15.00
CA ILE A 211 16.51 3.29 14.58
C ILE A 211 17.41 3.69 15.76
N VAL A 212 16.86 3.82 16.97
CA VAL A 212 17.57 4.17 18.22
C VAL A 212 17.91 2.91 19.00
#